data_AF-A0A5N6Z0M3-F1
#
_entry.id   AF-A0A5N6Z0M3-F1
#
_cell.length_a   1.000
_cell.length_b   1.000
_cell.length_c   1.000
_cell.angle_alpha   90.00
_cell.angle_beta   90.00
_cell.angle_gamma   90.00
#
_symmetry.space_group_name_H-M   'P 1'
#
loop_
_entity.id
_entity.type
_entity.pdbx_description
1 polymer ?
#
loop_
_entity_poly.entity_id
_entity_poly.type
_entity_poly.pdbx_seq_one_letter_code
_entity_poly.pdbx_strand_id
1 'polypeptide(L)'
;MTPPNPQTNPPTLFPHQQPPTPIPEEPKDKQKNTLILDKDGKPCRLCTSAASWRNLTKQAKATPATTKSTAAVPSSPPSQDDCPPDVEVLGRSTWTFLHSLTASYPVTASREQQGEMRTFLNIFSRLYPCWVCADDFRNWMAEPSGRNEPRLAGRADFGTWMCEAHNEVNRKLGKKEFDCRFWEERWRTGWKDGRCD
;
A
#
# COMPACT_ATOMS: atom_id res chain seq x y z
N MET A 1 6.99 48.97 -25.89
CA MET A 1 6.34 48.27 -24.77
C MET A 1 5.46 47.19 -25.36
N THR A 2 5.96 45.95 -25.39
CA THR A 2 5.20 44.76 -25.79
C THR A 2 4.31 44.31 -24.63
N PRO A 3 3.04 43.95 -24.85
CA PRO A 3 2.19 43.44 -23.78
C PRO A 3 2.66 42.05 -23.33
N PRO A 4 2.53 41.69 -22.04
CA PRO A 4 2.89 40.37 -21.55
C PRO A 4 1.91 39.31 -22.06
N ASN A 5 2.48 38.18 -22.46
CA ASN A 5 1.85 36.95 -22.92
C ASN A 5 0.89 36.39 -21.84
N PRO A 6 -0.35 35.95 -22.17
CA PRO A 6 -1.22 35.31 -21.19
C PRO A 6 -0.59 34.01 -20.68
N GLN A 7 -0.47 33.89 -19.36
CA GLN A 7 -0.01 32.69 -18.69
C GLN A 7 -0.84 31.49 -19.14
N THR A 8 -0.22 30.58 -19.88
CA THR A 8 -0.76 29.23 -20.07
C THR A 8 -0.72 28.55 -18.70
N ASN A 9 -1.89 28.28 -18.12
CA ASN A 9 -1.98 27.44 -16.93
C ASN A 9 -1.23 26.13 -17.18
N PRO A 10 -0.38 25.65 -16.24
CA PRO A 10 0.27 24.36 -16.39
C PRO A 10 -0.81 23.28 -16.55
N PRO A 11 -0.56 22.23 -17.38
CA PRO A 11 -1.47 21.11 -17.48
C PRO A 11 -1.74 20.59 -16.06
N THR A 12 -3.02 20.35 -15.74
CA THR A 12 -3.43 19.82 -14.45
C THR A 12 -2.63 18.55 -14.19
N LEU A 13 -1.84 18.53 -13.12
CA LEU A 13 -1.01 17.37 -12.75
C LEU A 13 -1.86 16.11 -12.49
N PHE A 14 -3.17 16.29 -12.26
CA PHE A 14 -4.15 15.23 -12.01
C PHE A 14 -5.48 15.57 -12.70
N PRO A 15 -5.62 15.36 -14.03
CA PRO A 15 -6.81 15.74 -14.78
C PRO A 15 -8.07 14.95 -14.39
N HIS A 16 -7.92 13.84 -13.65
CA HIS A 16 -9.01 12.95 -13.24
C HIS A 16 -9.25 12.86 -11.73
N GLN A 17 -8.61 13.70 -10.92
CA GLN A 17 -9.10 13.89 -9.55
C GLN A 17 -10.44 14.61 -9.64
N GLN A 18 -11.54 13.87 -9.51
CA GLN A 18 -12.84 14.48 -9.26
C GLN A 18 -12.69 15.40 -8.04
N PRO A 19 -13.25 16.64 -8.10
CA PRO A 19 -13.24 17.51 -6.93
C PRO A 19 -13.81 16.73 -5.75
N PRO A 20 -13.16 16.77 -4.57
CA PRO A 20 -13.63 16.03 -3.42
C PRO A 20 -15.08 16.44 -3.14
N THR A 21 -15.99 15.47 -3.16
CA THR A 21 -17.33 15.67 -2.60
C THR A 21 -17.16 16.14 -1.16
N PRO A 22 -17.85 17.22 -0.72
CA PRO A 22 -17.76 17.67 0.67
C PRO A 22 -18.11 16.50 1.58
N ILE A 23 -17.13 16.00 2.33
CA ILE A 23 -17.37 15.03 3.38
C ILE A 23 -18.07 15.81 4.49
N PRO A 24 -19.29 15.43 4.92
CA PRO A 24 -19.90 16.04 6.09
C PRO A 24 -18.93 15.88 7.27
N GLU A 25 -18.54 16.99 7.91
CA GLU A 25 -17.79 16.95 9.15
C GLU A 25 -18.67 16.29 10.22
N GLU A 26 -18.45 15.00 10.48
CA GLU A 26 -19.04 14.35 11.65
C GLU A 26 -18.30 14.74 12.94
N PRO A 27 -19.01 14.90 14.07
CA PRO A 27 -18.42 15.33 15.33
C PRO A 27 -17.34 14.34 15.82
N LYS A 28 -16.18 14.88 16.20
CA LYS A 28 -14.93 14.19 16.56
C LYS A 28 -14.95 13.24 17.78
N ASP A 29 -16.10 12.81 18.30
CA ASP A 29 -16.15 12.15 19.62
C ASP A 29 -16.82 10.76 19.68
N LYS A 30 -17.03 10.07 18.54
CA LYS A 30 -17.58 8.69 18.54
C LYS A 30 -16.91 7.70 17.59
N GLN A 31 -15.68 7.93 17.15
CA GLN A 31 -14.97 7.01 16.25
C GLN A 31 -14.30 5.84 17.00
N LYS A 32 -15.08 5.08 17.77
CA LYS A 32 -14.66 3.77 18.26
C LYS A 32 -15.48 2.72 17.50
N ASN A 33 -14.82 2.02 16.57
CA ASN A 33 -15.33 0.92 15.72
C ASN A 33 -16.01 1.30 14.39
N THR A 34 -15.51 2.30 13.64
CA THR A 34 -16.07 2.62 12.32
C THR A 34 -15.48 1.70 11.23
N LEU A 35 -16.36 0.94 10.56
CA LEU A 35 -16.08 0.18 9.34
C LEU A 35 -16.04 1.14 8.14
N ILE A 36 -14.87 1.31 7.50
CA ILE A 36 -14.74 2.13 6.29
C ILE A 36 -14.90 1.24 5.06
N LEU A 37 -15.69 1.70 4.07
CA LEU A 37 -15.88 1.03 2.78
C LEU A 37 -14.92 1.61 1.73
N ASP A 38 -14.53 0.79 0.76
CA ASP A 38 -13.76 1.21 -0.41
C ASP A 38 -14.66 1.87 -1.48
N LYS A 39 -14.03 2.34 -2.56
CA LYS A 39 -14.71 2.97 -3.70
C LYS A 39 -15.74 2.06 -4.41
N ASP A 40 -15.64 0.75 -4.21
CA ASP A 40 -16.51 -0.26 -4.81
C ASP A 40 -17.59 -0.73 -3.80
N GLY A 41 -17.70 -0.06 -2.64
CA GLY A 41 -18.71 -0.32 -1.60
C GLY A 41 -18.39 -1.51 -0.69
N LYS A 42 -17.18 -2.06 -0.72
CA LYS A 42 -16.77 -3.23 0.08
C LYS A 42 -15.97 -2.82 1.32
N PRO A 43 -15.97 -3.61 2.41
CA PRO A 43 -15.12 -3.35 3.58
C PRO A 43 -13.64 -3.10 3.23
N CYS A 44 -13.15 -1.89 3.49
CA CYS A 44 -11.76 -1.51 3.25
C CYS A 44 -10.88 -1.87 4.45
N ARG A 45 -10.19 -3.02 4.34
CA ARG A 45 -9.23 -3.47 5.37
C ARG A 45 -8.06 -2.50 5.56
N LEU A 46 -7.57 -1.87 4.49
CA LEU A 46 -6.49 -0.88 4.59
C LEU A 46 -6.93 0.41 5.30
N CYS A 47 -8.21 0.75 5.19
CA CYS A 47 -8.74 2.00 5.71
C CYS A 47 -9.19 1.88 7.16
N THR A 48 -9.23 0.67 7.73
CA THR A 48 -9.77 0.46 9.07
C THR A 48 -8.77 -0.24 9.99
N SER A 49 -8.68 0.23 11.24
CA SER A 49 -7.73 -0.31 12.20
C SER A 49 -8.01 -1.79 12.53
N ALA A 50 -6.95 -2.54 12.82
CA ALA A 50 -7.07 -3.94 13.22
C ALA A 50 -7.94 -4.12 14.47
N ALA A 51 -7.92 -3.16 15.40
CA ALA A 51 -8.78 -3.18 16.59
C ALA A 51 -10.26 -3.05 16.21
N SER A 52 -10.59 -2.13 15.31
CA SER A 52 -11.96 -1.97 14.80
C SER A 52 -12.41 -3.24 14.05
N TRP A 53 -11.56 -3.83 13.20
CA TRP A 53 -11.85 -5.08 12.49
C TRP A 53 -12.16 -6.24 13.44
N ARG A 54 -11.31 -6.46 14.44
CA ARG A 54 -11.52 -7.51 15.47
C ARG A 54 -12.77 -7.27 16.29
N ASN A 55 -13.11 -6.01 16.57
CA ASN A 55 -14.34 -5.68 17.29
C ASN A 55 -15.59 -5.91 16.44
N LEU A 56 -15.52 -5.72 15.11
CA LEU A 56 -16.61 -6.02 14.18
C LEU A 56 -16.83 -7.53 14.01
N THR A 57 -15.76 -8.33 13.85
CA THR A 57 -15.87 -9.80 13.82
C THR A 57 -16.39 -10.37 15.14
N LYS A 58 -16.05 -9.74 16.28
CA LYS A 58 -16.63 -10.07 17.59
C LYS A 58 -18.09 -9.63 17.74
N GLN A 59 -18.48 -8.46 17.23
CA GLN A 59 -19.88 -7.99 17.30
C GLN A 59 -20.85 -8.81 16.43
N ALA A 60 -20.36 -9.48 15.38
CA ALA A 60 -21.12 -10.51 14.66
C ALA A 60 -21.40 -11.77 15.51
N LYS A 61 -20.79 -11.90 16.70
CA LYS A 61 -21.00 -12.95 17.71
C LYS A 61 -21.17 -12.34 19.13
N ALA A 62 -22.33 -11.72 19.37
CA ALA A 62 -22.96 -11.43 20.68
C ALA A 62 -22.37 -10.37 21.66
N THR A 63 -23.31 -9.54 22.15
CA THR A 63 -23.53 -8.77 23.40
C THR A 63 -22.36 -8.18 24.23
N PRO A 64 -22.41 -6.88 24.67
CA PRO A 64 -21.27 -6.19 25.28
C PRO A 64 -21.22 -6.31 26.82
N ALA A 65 -20.01 -6.49 27.36
CA ALA A 65 -19.68 -6.22 28.77
C ALA A 65 -18.59 -5.14 28.85
N THR A 66 -18.85 -4.14 29.68
CA THR A 66 -18.08 -2.91 29.88
C THR A 66 -16.90 -3.14 30.81
N THR A 67 -15.73 -2.56 30.52
CA THR A 67 -14.72 -2.29 31.55
C THR A 67 -13.90 -1.05 31.21
N LYS A 68 -13.85 -0.11 32.16
CA LYS A 68 -12.99 1.08 32.18
C LYS A 68 -11.59 0.67 32.63
N SER A 69 -10.56 1.30 32.07
CA SER A 69 -9.22 1.27 32.63
C SER A 69 -8.56 2.65 32.52
N THR A 70 -8.16 3.19 33.67
CA THR A 70 -7.23 4.31 33.81
C THR A 70 -5.87 3.74 34.21
N ALA A 71 -4.80 4.09 33.50
CA ALA A 71 -3.45 3.91 34.00
C ALA A 71 -2.48 4.95 33.40
N ALA A 72 -1.69 5.54 34.30
CA ALA A 72 -0.61 6.49 34.05
C ALA A 72 0.63 5.80 33.45
N VAL A 73 1.47 6.59 32.78
CA VAL A 73 2.62 6.15 31.97
C VAL A 73 3.93 6.29 32.77
N PRO A 74 4.80 5.26 32.84
CA PRO A 74 6.22 5.44 33.10
C PRO A 74 7.03 5.37 31.80
N SER A 75 7.98 6.30 31.66
CA SER A 75 8.88 6.44 30.51
C SER A 75 9.88 5.27 30.41
N SER A 76 9.74 4.47 29.35
CA SER A 76 10.64 3.36 28.98
C SER A 76 11.78 3.88 28.08
N PRO A 77 12.94 3.20 27.99
CA PRO A 77 13.99 3.55 27.02
C PRO A 77 13.42 3.57 25.59
N PRO A 78 14.02 4.35 24.66
CA PRO A 78 13.53 4.46 23.30
C PRO A 78 13.42 3.07 22.70
N SER A 79 12.20 2.74 22.29
CA SER A 79 11.91 1.51 21.57
C SER A 79 12.64 1.54 20.23
N GLN A 80 12.87 0.39 19.59
CA GLN A 80 13.47 0.38 18.24
C GLN A 80 12.68 1.23 17.22
N ASP A 81 11.41 1.55 17.54
CA ASP A 81 10.54 2.43 16.77
C ASP A 81 10.95 3.91 16.83
N ASP A 82 11.85 4.29 17.75
CA ASP A 82 12.34 5.65 17.95
C ASP A 82 13.68 5.95 17.23
N CYS A 83 14.18 5.01 16.42
CA CYS A 83 15.42 5.14 15.65
C CYS A 83 15.16 5.16 14.13
N PRO A 84 16.02 5.80 13.32
CA PRO A 84 15.95 5.69 11.86
C PRO A 84 16.01 4.21 11.40
N PRO A 85 15.24 3.82 10.38
CA PRO A 85 15.17 2.42 9.97
C PRO A 85 16.46 1.96 9.32
N ASP A 86 16.91 0.75 9.68
CA ASP A 86 17.94 0.04 8.93
C ASP A 86 17.39 -0.51 7.59
N VAL A 87 18.24 -1.17 6.81
CA VAL A 87 17.87 -1.72 5.49
C VAL A 87 16.75 -2.77 5.57
N GLU A 88 16.65 -3.52 6.66
CA GLU A 88 15.63 -4.56 6.82
C GLU A 88 14.28 -3.96 7.24
N VAL A 89 14.28 -3.00 8.17
CA VAL A 89 13.08 -2.25 8.57
C VAL A 89 12.54 -1.46 7.37
N LEU A 90 13.40 -0.72 6.67
CA LEU A 90 13.04 0.02 5.47
C LEU A 90 12.50 -0.93 4.40
N GLY A 91 13.21 -2.02 4.09
CA GLY A 91 12.82 -3.01 3.10
C GLY A 91 11.44 -3.61 3.37
N ARG A 92 11.19 -4.12 4.59
CA ARG A 92 9.88 -4.69 4.98
C ARG A 92 8.75 -3.67 4.89
N SER A 93 9.01 -2.43 5.31
CA SER A 93 8.03 -1.34 5.27
C SER A 93 7.68 -0.98 3.82
N THR A 94 8.68 -0.89 2.96
CA THR A 94 8.50 -0.63 1.54
C THR A 94 7.77 -1.76 0.82
N TRP A 95 8.12 -3.03 1.07
CA TRP A 95 7.39 -4.15 0.49
C TRP A 95 5.93 -4.18 0.96
N THR A 96 5.68 -3.87 2.24
CA THR A 96 4.31 -3.73 2.75
C THR A 96 3.54 -2.66 1.97
N PHE A 97 4.14 -1.49 1.74
CA PHE A 97 3.54 -0.44 0.93
C PHE A 97 3.29 -0.87 -0.52
N LEU A 98 4.30 -1.39 -1.21
CA LEU A 98 4.20 -1.78 -2.63
C LEU A 98 3.17 -2.90 -2.87
N HIS A 99 3.14 -3.91 -2.00
CA HIS A 99 2.13 -4.97 -2.10
C HIS A 99 0.72 -4.49 -1.75
N SER A 100 0.59 -3.54 -0.82
CA SER A 100 -0.72 -2.91 -0.50
C SER A 100 -1.22 -2.02 -1.63
N LEU A 101 -0.32 -1.27 -2.26
CA LEU A 101 -0.60 -0.49 -3.47
C LEU A 101 -1.07 -1.42 -4.60
N THR A 102 -0.39 -2.55 -4.79
CA THR A 102 -0.76 -3.57 -5.77
C THR A 102 -2.12 -4.21 -5.47
N ALA A 103 -2.40 -4.55 -4.20
CA ALA A 103 -3.68 -5.10 -3.78
C ALA A 103 -4.86 -4.14 -4.01
N SER A 104 -4.59 -2.84 -3.97
CA SER A 104 -5.57 -1.76 -4.20
C SER A 104 -5.68 -1.34 -5.67
N TYR A 105 -4.80 -1.88 -6.54
CA TYR A 105 -4.81 -1.58 -7.96
C TYR A 105 -6.13 -2.04 -8.61
N PRO A 106 -6.61 -1.36 -9.68
CA PRO A 106 -7.84 -1.75 -10.36
C PRO A 106 -7.78 -3.18 -10.92
N VAL A 107 -8.91 -3.89 -10.90
CA VAL A 107 -9.02 -5.22 -11.53
C VAL A 107 -8.58 -5.15 -12.99
N THR A 108 -9.03 -4.11 -13.70
CA THR A 108 -8.59 -3.72 -15.04
C THR A 108 -8.19 -2.25 -14.99
N ALA A 109 -6.96 -1.93 -15.38
CA ALA A 109 -6.42 -0.58 -15.32
C ALA A 109 -6.53 0.15 -16.67
N SER A 110 -6.90 1.43 -16.65
CA SER A 110 -6.87 2.29 -17.84
C SER A 110 -5.44 2.49 -18.34
N ARG A 111 -5.28 2.94 -19.59
CA ARG A 111 -3.95 3.27 -20.15
C ARG A 111 -3.23 4.34 -19.33
N GLU A 112 -3.97 5.30 -18.79
CA GLU A 112 -3.43 6.33 -17.91
C GLU A 112 -2.94 5.74 -16.59
N GLN A 113 -3.75 4.93 -15.89
CA GLN A 113 -3.35 4.25 -14.65
C GLN A 113 -2.14 3.34 -14.85
N GLN A 114 -2.01 2.72 -16.02
CA GLN A 114 -0.81 1.97 -16.41
C GLN A 114 0.41 2.88 -16.55
N GLY A 115 0.26 4.04 -17.20
CA GLY A 115 1.30 5.04 -17.36
C GLY A 115 1.75 5.66 -16.04
N GLU A 116 0.81 6.00 -15.17
CA GLU A 116 1.05 6.52 -13.82
C GLU A 116 1.82 5.50 -12.99
N MET A 117 1.37 4.23 -12.96
CA MET A 117 2.04 3.19 -12.19
C MET A 117 3.45 2.89 -12.73
N ARG A 118 3.64 2.89 -14.05
CA ARG A 118 4.96 2.75 -14.67
C ARG A 118 5.88 3.90 -14.27
N THR A 119 5.36 5.13 -14.29
CA THR A 119 6.10 6.33 -13.86
C THR A 119 6.46 6.24 -12.37
N PHE A 120 5.52 5.83 -11.53
CA PHE A 120 5.75 5.60 -10.11
C PHE A 120 6.88 4.59 -9.87
N LEU A 121 6.84 3.41 -10.51
CA LEU A 121 7.88 2.39 -10.34
C LEU A 121 9.26 2.89 -10.81
N ASN A 122 9.30 3.62 -11.92
CA ASN A 122 10.54 4.24 -12.41
C ASN A 122 11.10 5.27 -11.41
N ILE A 123 10.26 6.17 -10.90
CA ILE A 123 10.66 7.17 -9.91
C ILE A 123 11.09 6.49 -8.60
N PHE A 124 10.28 5.56 -8.10
CA PHE A 124 10.57 4.78 -6.91
C PHE A 124 11.94 4.09 -7.01
N SER A 125 12.22 3.44 -8.12
CA SER A 125 13.50 2.75 -8.35
C SER A 125 14.71 3.70 -8.39
N ARG A 126 14.52 5.00 -8.60
CA ARG A 126 15.59 6.02 -8.56
C ARG A 126 15.73 6.68 -7.20
N LEU A 127 14.62 6.80 -6.47
CA LEU A 127 14.56 7.52 -5.18
C LEU A 127 14.67 6.59 -3.96
N TYR A 128 14.68 5.27 -4.15
CA TYR A 128 14.78 4.33 -3.03
C TYR A 128 16.10 4.56 -2.26
N PRO A 129 16.06 4.83 -0.94
CA PRO A 129 17.23 5.35 -0.21
C PRO A 129 18.45 4.43 -0.17
N CYS A 130 18.25 3.11 -0.22
CA CYS A 130 19.34 2.16 -0.37
C CYS A 130 19.79 2.13 -1.83
N TRP A 131 20.86 2.86 -2.18
CA TRP A 131 21.30 3.01 -3.57
C TRP A 131 21.66 1.68 -4.25
N VAL A 132 22.30 0.74 -3.54
CA VAL A 132 22.61 -0.60 -4.08
C VAL A 132 21.33 -1.39 -4.37
N CYS A 133 20.36 -1.35 -3.45
CA CYS A 133 19.07 -1.99 -3.63
C CYS A 133 18.29 -1.38 -4.80
N ALA A 134 18.37 -0.04 -4.94
CA ALA A 134 17.74 0.72 -5.99
C ALA A 134 18.33 0.39 -7.37
N ASP A 135 19.66 0.31 -7.46
CA ASP A 135 20.36 -0.06 -8.70
C ASP A 135 20.04 -1.49 -9.13
N ASP A 136 20.09 -2.43 -8.18
CA ASP A 136 19.72 -3.83 -8.41
C ASP A 136 18.28 -3.97 -8.94
N PHE A 137 17.33 -3.22 -8.36
CA PHE A 137 15.94 -3.26 -8.79
C PHE A 137 15.77 -2.66 -10.20
N ARG A 138 16.45 -1.54 -10.51
CA ARG A 138 16.44 -0.97 -11.87
C ARG A 138 17.01 -1.93 -12.90
N ASN A 139 18.15 -2.55 -12.61
CA ASN A 139 18.80 -3.50 -13.51
C ASN A 139 17.93 -4.74 -13.73
N TRP A 140 17.25 -5.21 -12.69
CA TRP A 140 16.29 -6.31 -12.83
C TRP A 140 15.10 -5.93 -13.72
N MET A 141 14.50 -4.75 -13.54
CA MET A 141 13.39 -4.29 -14.40
C MET A 141 13.83 -4.04 -15.86
N ALA A 142 15.06 -3.57 -16.07
CA ALA A 142 15.64 -3.27 -17.37
C ALA A 142 16.31 -4.47 -18.04
N GLU A 143 15.98 -5.69 -17.60
CA GLU A 143 16.57 -6.90 -18.16
C GLU A 143 16.35 -6.95 -19.69
N PRO A 144 17.39 -7.23 -20.51
CA PRO A 144 17.33 -6.99 -21.96
C PRO A 144 16.26 -7.75 -22.73
N SER A 145 15.79 -8.88 -22.20
CA SER A 145 14.72 -9.67 -22.83
C SER A 145 13.33 -9.05 -22.59
N GLY A 146 13.22 -8.03 -21.74
CA GLY A 146 11.96 -7.42 -21.34
C GLY A 146 11.09 -8.28 -20.42
N ARG A 147 11.57 -9.47 -19.99
CA ARG A 147 10.76 -10.41 -19.19
C ARG A 147 10.33 -9.85 -17.84
N ASN A 148 11.09 -8.91 -17.32
CA ASN A 148 10.86 -8.27 -16.02
C ASN A 148 10.17 -6.91 -16.14
N GLU A 149 9.73 -6.51 -17.34
CA GLU A 149 8.99 -5.27 -17.50
C GLU A 149 7.70 -5.28 -16.64
N PRO A 150 7.34 -4.16 -15.98
CA PRO A 150 6.12 -4.07 -15.21
C PRO A 150 4.87 -4.43 -16.01
N ARG A 151 4.16 -5.46 -15.54
CA ARG A 151 2.88 -5.93 -16.08
C ARG A 151 1.73 -5.24 -15.35
N LEU A 152 1.11 -4.26 -16.00
CA LEU A 152 0.22 -3.29 -15.34
C LEU A 152 -1.22 -3.30 -15.89
N ALA A 153 -1.59 -4.25 -16.75
CA ALA A 153 -2.92 -4.27 -17.36
C ALA A 153 -4.06 -4.39 -16.33
N GLY A 154 -3.79 -5.01 -15.19
CA GLY A 154 -4.73 -5.14 -14.10
C GLY A 154 -4.07 -5.70 -12.84
N ARG A 155 -4.85 -5.73 -11.76
CA ARG A 155 -4.38 -6.15 -10.43
C ARG A 155 -3.73 -7.54 -10.41
N ALA A 156 -4.26 -8.50 -11.15
CA ALA A 156 -3.73 -9.87 -11.16
C ALA A 156 -2.31 -9.93 -11.75
N ASP A 157 -2.09 -9.29 -12.89
CA ASP A 157 -0.78 -9.24 -13.55
C ASP A 157 0.23 -8.47 -12.71
N PHE A 158 -0.19 -7.34 -12.13
CA PHE A 158 0.66 -6.51 -11.30
C PHE A 158 1.03 -7.21 -9.99
N GLY A 159 0.08 -7.91 -9.35
CA GLY A 159 0.32 -8.71 -8.15
C GLY A 159 1.31 -9.84 -8.36
N THR A 160 1.17 -10.54 -9.49
CA THR A 160 2.11 -11.59 -9.87
C THR A 160 3.51 -11.02 -10.12
N TRP A 161 3.61 -9.92 -10.88
CA TRP A 161 4.89 -9.24 -11.14
C TRP A 161 5.56 -8.73 -9.86
N MET A 162 4.79 -8.12 -8.94
CA MET A 162 5.31 -7.61 -7.67
C MET A 162 5.82 -8.74 -6.77
N CYS A 163 5.16 -9.90 -6.81
CA CYS A 163 5.64 -11.09 -6.11
C CYS A 163 6.95 -11.62 -6.71
N GLU A 164 7.04 -11.73 -8.04
CA GLU A 164 8.27 -12.16 -8.74
C GLU A 164 9.45 -11.23 -8.47
N ALA A 165 9.21 -9.91 -8.50
CA ALA A 165 10.21 -8.90 -8.15
C ALA A 165 10.73 -9.07 -6.72
N HIS A 166 9.82 -9.29 -5.76
CA HIS A 166 10.19 -9.55 -4.37
C HIS A 166 10.95 -10.89 -4.22
N ASN A 167 10.55 -11.92 -4.97
CA ASN A 167 11.24 -13.20 -4.97
C ASN A 167 12.65 -13.13 -5.57
N GLU A 168 12.91 -12.24 -6.52
CA GLU A 168 14.28 -12.00 -6.97
C GLU A 168 15.16 -11.51 -5.82
N VAL A 169 14.67 -10.56 -5.02
CA VAL A 169 15.39 -10.08 -3.84
C VAL A 169 15.55 -11.21 -2.81
N ASN A 170 14.51 -12.03 -2.60
CA ASN A 170 14.61 -13.20 -1.71
C ASN A 170 15.71 -14.15 -2.17
N ARG A 171 15.77 -14.51 -3.46
CA ARG A 171 16.84 -15.36 -4.02
C ARG A 171 18.22 -14.77 -3.79
N LYS A 172 18.42 -13.49 -4.10
CA LYS A 172 19.70 -12.79 -3.90
C LYS A 172 20.16 -12.81 -2.45
N LEU A 173 19.21 -12.72 -1.51
CA LEU A 173 19.49 -12.75 -0.07
C LEU A 173 19.48 -14.16 0.54
N GLY A 174 19.36 -15.22 -0.27
CA GLY A 174 19.29 -16.61 0.22
C GLY A 174 18.04 -16.92 1.05
N LYS A 175 16.98 -16.11 0.92
CA LYS A 175 15.70 -16.32 1.59
C LYS A 175 14.82 -17.25 0.75
N LYS A 176 13.91 -17.97 1.41
CA LYS A 176 12.92 -18.82 0.73
C LYS A 176 12.01 -17.97 -0.16
N GLU A 177 11.75 -18.45 -1.38
CA GLU A 177 10.77 -17.83 -2.26
C GLU A 177 9.35 -17.95 -1.69
N PHE A 178 8.58 -16.88 -1.85
CA PHE A 178 7.15 -16.86 -1.56
C PHE A 178 6.37 -17.45 -2.74
N ASP A 179 5.40 -18.31 -2.48
CA ASP A 179 4.55 -18.84 -3.54
C ASP A 179 3.54 -17.78 -3.99
N CYS A 180 3.77 -17.23 -5.19
CA CYS A 180 2.99 -16.13 -5.72
C CYS A 180 1.50 -16.45 -5.87
N ARG A 181 1.07 -17.71 -5.89
CA ARG A 181 -0.36 -18.06 -5.88
C ARG A 181 -1.11 -17.52 -4.66
N PHE A 182 -0.39 -17.23 -3.57
CA PHE A 182 -0.96 -16.74 -2.31
C PHE A 182 -0.77 -15.23 -2.09
N TRP A 183 -0.34 -14.46 -3.10
CA TRP A 183 -0.09 -13.03 -2.94
C TRP A 183 -1.36 -12.28 -2.52
N GLU A 184 -2.53 -12.64 -3.07
CA GLU A 184 -3.81 -12.02 -2.71
C GLU A 184 -4.23 -12.33 -1.28
N GLU A 185 -4.07 -13.57 -0.84
CA GLU A 185 -4.37 -13.97 0.54
C GLU A 185 -3.48 -13.22 1.53
N ARG A 186 -2.20 -13.07 1.20
CA ARG A 186 -1.24 -12.37 2.04
C ARG A 186 -1.48 -10.87 2.12
N TRP A 187 -1.89 -10.22 1.03
CA TRP A 187 -1.87 -8.75 0.92
C TRP A 187 -3.23 -8.09 0.73
N ARG A 188 -4.29 -8.85 0.45
CA ARG A 188 -5.61 -8.29 0.13
C ARG A 188 -6.73 -8.93 0.96
N THR A 189 -6.93 -10.23 0.83
CA THR A 189 -8.14 -10.89 1.33
C THR A 189 -7.99 -11.43 2.74
N GLY A 190 -6.76 -11.74 3.18
CA GLY A 190 -6.55 -12.63 4.31
C GLY A 190 -6.55 -14.10 3.89
N TRP A 191 -6.02 -14.94 4.78
CA TRP A 191 -5.88 -16.38 4.57
C TRP A 191 -7.21 -17.09 4.77
N LYS A 192 -7.46 -18.12 3.95
CA LYS A 192 -8.71 -18.90 3.97
C LYS A 192 -8.96 -19.70 5.25
N ASP A 193 -7.91 -19.92 6.05
CA ASP A 193 -8.00 -20.57 7.36
C ASP A 193 -8.58 -19.65 8.45
N GLY A 194 -8.90 -18.40 8.13
CA GLY A 194 -9.52 -17.45 9.04
C GLY A 194 -8.56 -16.84 10.06
N ARG A 195 -7.24 -17.10 9.99
CA ARG A 195 -6.27 -16.56 10.99
C ARG A 195 -6.12 -15.03 10.96
N CYS A 196 -6.78 -14.37 10.02
CA CYS A 196 -6.80 -12.93 9.84
C CYS A 196 -8.07 -12.25 10.39
N ASP A 197 -9.04 -13.03 10.85
CA ASP A 197 -10.38 -12.58 11.27
C ASP A 197 -10.55 -12.51 12.80
#